data_AF-A0A6G3WIB6-F1
#
_entry.id   AF-A0A6G3WIB6-F1
#
_cell.length_a   1.000
_cell.length_b   1.000
_cell.length_c   1.000
_cell.angle_alpha   90.00
_cell.angle_beta   90.00
_cell.angle_gamma   90.00
#
_symmetry.space_group_name_H-M   'P 1'
#
loop_
_entity.id
_entity.type
_entity.pdbx_description
1 polymer ?
#
loop_
_entity_poly.entity_id
_entity_poly.type
_entity_poly.pdbx_seq_one_letter_code
_entity_poly.pdbx_strand_id
1 'polypeptide(L)' 'LNYAEHALRTAEDPARADTPALLYVDETHTQVPVSWAELRRQVGALAAELRALGVTPGDRVSGYLPNIPQAVVAF' A
#
# COMPACT_ATOMS: atom_id res chain seq x y z
N LEU A 1 -2.10 -18.28 4.11
CA LEU A 1 -1.54 -17.08 4.77
C LEU A 1 -1.29 -16.04 3.69
N ASN A 2 -1.71 -14.78 3.89
CA ASN A 2 -1.46 -13.69 2.94
C ASN A 2 -0.74 -12.55 3.67
N TYR A 3 0.44 -12.17 3.17
CA TYR A 3 1.28 -11.15 3.81
C TYR A 3 0.57 -9.78 3.89
N ALA A 4 0.00 -9.32 2.78
CA ALA A 4 -0.67 -8.02 2.70
C ALA A 4 -1.91 -7.95 3.61
N GLU A 5 -2.69 -9.03 3.72
CA GLU A 5 -3.83 -9.09 4.66
C GLU A 5 -3.38 -8.88 6.11
N HIS A 6 -2.29 -9.53 6.52
CA HIS A 6 -1.75 -9.35 7.87
C HIS A 6 -1.16 -7.96 8.09
N ALA A 7 -0.41 -7.44 7.11
CA ALA A 7 0.20 -6.11 7.18
C ALA A 7 -0.86 -5.00 7.28
N LEU A 8 -1.98 -5.13 6.58
CA LEU A 8 -3.03 -4.11 6.49
C LEU A 8 -4.18 -4.30 7.49
N ARG A 9 -4.08 -5.25 8.43
CA ARG A 9 -5.14 -5.57 9.39
C ARG A 9 -5.58 -4.38 10.24
N THR A 10 -4.66 -3.46 10.55
CA THR A 10 -4.96 -2.25 11.34
C THR A 10 -6.04 -1.39 10.69
N ALA A 11 -6.16 -1.40 9.36
CA ALA A 11 -7.20 -0.66 8.64
C ALA A 11 -8.62 -1.17 8.91
N GLU A 12 -8.76 -2.39 9.44
CA GLU A 12 -10.05 -3.00 9.77
C GLU A 12 -10.59 -2.54 11.14
N ASP A 13 -9.75 -1.90 11.97
CA ASP A 13 -10.15 -1.27 13.22
C ASP A 13 -10.61 0.18 12.95
N PRO A 14 -11.91 0.50 13.08
CA PRO A 14 -12.43 1.85 12.81
C PRO A 14 -11.78 2.93 13.69
N ALA A 15 -11.31 2.59 14.90
CA ALA A 15 -10.64 3.54 15.78
C ALA A 15 -9.23 3.91 15.28
N ARG A 16 -8.66 3.11 14.37
CA ARG A 16 -7.29 3.27 13.86
C ARG A 16 -7.20 3.46 12.36
N ALA A 17 -8.28 3.24 11.63
CA ALA A 17 -8.33 3.35 10.17
C ALA A 17 -7.80 4.69 9.65
N ASP A 18 -8.13 5.80 10.33
CA ASP A 18 -7.69 7.15 9.96
C ASP A 18 -6.33 7.55 10.53
N THR A 19 -5.70 6.68 11.34
CA THR A 19 -4.35 6.95 11.86
C THR A 19 -3.29 6.69 10.78
N PRO A 20 -2.14 7.40 10.82
CA PRO A 20 -1.08 7.21 9.83
C PRO A 20 -0.53 5.77 9.83
N ALA A 21 -0.49 5.17 8.64
CA ALA A 21 0.24 3.93 8.35
C ALA A 21 1.66 4.25 7.86
N LEU A 22 1.80 5.29 7.02
CA LEU A 22 3.06 5.77 6.49
C LEU A 22 3.21 7.26 6.78
N LEU A 23 4.45 7.66 7.06
CA LEU A 23 4.88 9.05 7.04
C LEU A 23 5.94 9.17 5.95
N TYR A 24 5.59 9.86 4.87
CA TYR A 24 6.50 10.12 3.76
C TYR A 24 7.09 11.52 3.89
N VAL A 25 8.35 11.65 3.51
CA VAL A 25 9.06 12.92 3.44
C VAL A 25 9.98 12.90 2.24
N ASP A 26 10.06 14.03 1.54
CA ASP A 26 10.97 14.25 0.42
C ASP A 26 12.01 15.33 0.78
N GLU A 27 12.75 15.79 -0.22
CA GLU A 27 13.78 16.82 -0.06
C GLU A 27 13.21 18.18 0.41
N THR A 28 11.89 18.41 0.34
CA THR A 28 11.25 19.59 0.91
C THR A 28 11.06 19.49 2.43
N HIS A 29 11.37 18.34 3.03
CA HIS A 29 11.26 18.05 4.46
C HIS A 29 9.82 18.17 5.01
N THR A 30 8.82 18.20 4.14
CA THR A 30 7.40 18.21 4.54
C THR A 30 6.90 16.79 4.72
N GLN A 31 6.37 16.46 5.90
CA GLN A 31 5.79 15.14 6.14
C GLN A 31 4.37 15.06 5.59
N VAL A 32 4.12 14.03 4.79
CA VAL A 32 2.80 13.70 4.26
C VAL A 32 2.35 12.35 4.83
N PRO A 33 1.29 12.31 5.65
CA PRO A 33 0.77 11.06 6.18
C PRO A 33 -0.09 10.33 5.14
N VAL A 34 -0.02 8.99 5.16
CA VAL A 34 -0.98 8.11 4.48
C VAL A 34 -1.66 7.27 5.56
N SER A 35 -2.99 7.34 5.67
CA SER A 35 -3.72 6.58 6.68
C SER A 35 -3.78 5.09 6.38
N TRP A 36 -4.09 4.27 7.38
CA TRP A 36 -4.33 2.83 7.19
C TRP A 36 -5.45 2.54 6.20
N ALA A 37 -6.55 3.29 6.27
CA ALA A 37 -7.67 3.19 5.34
C ALA A 37 -7.25 3.49 3.91
N GLU A 38 -6.50 4.58 3.71
CA GLU A 38 -6.04 4.99 2.39
C GLU A 38 -5.01 4.00 1.81
N LEU A 39 -4.06 3.54 2.63
CA LEU A 39 -3.09 2.53 2.21
C LEU A 39 -3.79 1.25 1.76
N ARG A 40 -4.75 0.74 2.56
CA ARG A 40 -5.53 -0.44 2.19
C ARG A 40 -6.33 -0.23 0.90
N ARG A 41 -6.92 0.95 0.72
CA ARG A 41 -7.66 1.30 -0.49
C ARG A 41 -6.76 1.28 -1.72
N GLN A 42 -5.57 1.88 -1.65
CA GLN A 42 -4.61 1.91 -2.76
C GLN A 42 -4.08 0.51 -3.10
N VAL A 43 -3.70 -0.30 -2.09
CA VAL A 43 -3.27 -1.70 -2.31
C VAL A 43 -4.39 -2.52 -2.97
N GLY A 44 -5.63 -2.36 -2.48
CA GLY A 44 -6.79 -3.05 -3.06
C GLY A 44 -7.03 -2.68 -4.53
N ALA A 45 -6.91 -1.39 -4.87
CA ALA A 45 -7.05 -0.90 -6.23
C ALA A 45 -5.96 -1.46 -7.15
N LEU A 46 -4.69 -1.37 -6.77
CA LEU A 46 -3.59 -1.90 -7.57
C LEU A 46 -3.70 -3.43 -7.75
N ALA A 47 -4.06 -4.16 -6.69
CA ALA A 47 -4.26 -5.59 -6.77
C ALA A 47 -5.42 -5.97 -7.72
N ALA A 48 -6.49 -5.18 -7.78
CA ALA A 48 -7.58 -5.38 -8.74
C ALA A 48 -7.10 -5.17 -10.18
N GLU A 49 -6.33 -4.12 -10.44
CA GLU A 49 -5.77 -3.84 -11.77
C GLU A 49 -4.77 -4.90 -12.22
N LEU A 50 -3.89 -5.38 -11.34
CA LEU A 50 -2.95 -6.46 -11.69
C LEU A 50 -3.71 -7.74 -12.09
N ARG A 51 -4.81 -8.07 -11.41
CA ARG A 51 -5.67 -9.20 -11.81
C ARG A 51 -6.34 -8.95 -13.17
N ALA A 52 -6.79 -7.72 -13.43
CA ALA A 52 -7.37 -7.34 -14.73
C ALA A 52 -6.35 -7.44 -15.88
N LEU A 53 -5.07 -7.16 -15.59
CA LEU A 53 -3.94 -7.35 -16.52
C LEU A 53 -3.51 -8.82 -16.65
N GLY A 54 -4.17 -9.75 -15.97
CA GLY A 54 -3.92 -11.18 -16.08
C GLY A 54 -2.80 -11.71 -15.18
N VAL A 55 -2.33 -10.94 -14.19
CA VAL A 55 -1.35 -11.42 -13.21
C VAL A 55 -2.00 -12.49 -12.32
N THR A 56 -1.35 -13.63 -12.21
CA THR A 56 -1.80 -14.78 -11.44
C THR A 56 -0.81 -15.14 -10.32
N PRO A 57 -1.24 -15.92 -9.31
CA PRO A 57 -0.32 -16.42 -8.29
C PRO A 57 0.85 -17.20 -8.91
N GLY A 58 2.07 -16.75 -8.64
CA GLY A 58 3.31 -17.34 -9.20
C GLY A 58 3.97 -16.49 -10.29
N ASP A 59 3.24 -15.50 -10.83
CA ASP A 59 3.82 -14.51 -11.73
C ASP A 59 4.74 -13.54 -10.98
N ARG A 60 5.72 -12.99 -11.70
CA ARG A 60 6.68 -12.05 -11.14
C ARG A 60 6.31 -10.65 -11.61
N VAL A 61 6.21 -9.73 -10.66
CA VAL A 61 6.04 -8.29 -10.90
C VAL A 61 7.33 -7.59 -10.49
N SER A 62 7.87 -6.73 -11.35
CA SER A 62 9.07 -5.94 -11.08
C SER A 62 8.72 -4.46 -11.05
N GLY A 63 9.30 -3.72 -10.11
CA GLY A 63 9.16 -2.28 -9.98
C GLY A 63 10.52 -1.61 -9.80
N TYR A 64 10.78 -0.57 -10.59
CA TYR A 64 11.93 0.33 -10.43
C TYR A 64 11.41 1.67 -9.93
N LEU A 65 11.31 1.79 -8.60
CA LEU A 65 10.65 2.89 -7.90
C LEU A 65 11.60 3.52 -6.87
N PRO A 66 11.53 4.84 -6.64
CA PRO A 66 12.24 5.48 -5.53
C PRO A 66 11.59 5.14 -4.18
N ASN A 67 12.14 5.65 -3.08
CA ASN A 67 11.58 5.48 -1.73
C ASN A 67 10.37 6.42 -1.51
N ILE A 68 9.22 6.03 -2.06
CA ILE A 68 7.95 6.76 -2.00
C ILE A 68 6.80 5.83 -1.55
N PRO A 69 5.66 6.34 -1.04
CA PRO A 69 4.54 5.50 -0.58
C PRO A 69 4.05 4.48 -1.60
N GLN A 70 4.10 4.83 -2.89
CA GLN A 70 3.67 3.97 -3.99
C GLN A 70 4.52 2.70 -4.09
N ALA A 71 5.78 2.72 -3.63
CA ALA A 71 6.59 1.52 -3.54
C ALA A 71 6.00 0.55 -2.49
N VAL A 72 5.52 1.04 -1.35
CA VAL A 72 4.83 0.21 -0.34
C VAL A 72 3.48 -0.28 -0.86
N VAL A 73 2.78 0.50 -1.68
CA VAL A 73 1.52 0.06 -2.29
C VAL A 73 1.74 -1.10 -3.28
N ALA A 74 2.90 -1.13 -3.95
CA ALA A 74 3.22 -2.09 -4.99
C ALA A 74 3.75 -3.46 -4.50
N PHE A 75 4.18 -3.57 -3.23
CA PHE A 75 4.84 -4.76 -2.68
C PHE A 75 4.25 -5.18 -1.32
#